data_AF-S4PCB6-F1
#
_entry.id   AF-S4PCB6-F1
#
_cell.length_a   1.000
_cell.length_b   1.000
_cell.length_c   1.000
_cell.angle_alpha   90.00
_cell.angle_beta   90.00
_cell.angle_gamma   90.00
#
_symmetry.space_group_name_H-M   'P 1'
#
loop_
_entity.id
_entity.type
_entity.pdbx_description
1 polymer ?
#
loop_
_entity_poly.entity_id
_entity_poly.type
_entity_poly.pdbx_seq_one_letter_code
_entity_poly.pdbx_strand_id
1 'polypeptide(L)'
;MSQEGSGRLRIVEVSCHKVLPGPEPELTLDQVTISPPRLYRIEEIPRDEVNLSEDEILVPCAHFHKQVYATFGIPFYARVKHHEPFQALKDRLQQKLDIPDKEWEKYNFAIVTNGRPNYISEGATINILDFRPNSSA
;
A
#
# COMPACT_ATOMS: atom_id res chain seq x y z
N MET A 1 -16.21 -12.15 -8.21
CA MET A 1 -16.06 -11.71 -6.81
C MET A 1 -15.94 -12.95 -5.95
N SER A 2 -15.02 -13.00 -4.99
CA SER A 2 -14.87 -14.17 -4.11
C SER A 2 -16.06 -14.24 -3.13
N GLN A 3 -16.43 -15.43 -2.66
CA GLN A 3 -17.53 -15.59 -1.69
C GLN A 3 -17.25 -14.86 -0.36
N GLU A 4 -15.98 -14.68 -0.02
CA GLU A 4 -15.55 -13.94 1.17
C GLU A 4 -15.10 -12.50 0.88
N GLY A 5 -15.35 -12.03 -0.35
CA GLY A 5 -15.02 -10.68 -0.79
C GLY A 5 -15.85 -9.59 -0.10
N SER A 6 -15.50 -8.33 -0.34
CA SER A 6 -16.32 -7.19 0.09
C SER A 6 -17.45 -6.87 -0.88
N GLY A 7 -17.40 -7.37 -2.12
CA GLY A 7 -18.34 -6.98 -3.15
C GLY A 7 -18.07 -5.59 -3.76
N ARG A 8 -17.10 -4.82 -3.22
CA ARG A 8 -16.81 -3.44 -3.64
C ARG A 8 -15.52 -3.38 -4.43
N LEU A 9 -15.56 -2.71 -5.57
CA LEU A 9 -14.38 -2.49 -6.43
C LEU A 9 -13.84 -1.06 -6.25
N ARG A 10 -12.54 -0.90 -6.50
CA ARG A 10 -11.90 0.40 -6.74
C ARG A 10 -11.07 0.35 -8.01
N ILE A 11 -10.89 1.51 -8.63
CA ILE A 11 -9.88 1.72 -9.66
C ILE A 11 -8.67 2.36 -8.98
N VAL A 12 -7.48 1.86 -9.28
CA VAL A 12 -6.21 2.44 -8.81
C VAL A 12 -5.33 2.75 -10.01
N GLU A 13 -4.55 3.83 -9.91
CA GLU A 13 -3.47 4.08 -10.86
C GLU A 13 -2.22 3.31 -10.42
N VAL A 14 -1.56 2.67 -11.38
CA VAL A 14 -0.27 2.02 -11.19
C VAL A 14 0.74 2.65 -12.13
N SER A 15 1.82 3.17 -11.58
CA SER A 15 2.91 3.77 -12.35
C SER A 15 4.24 3.38 -11.70
N CYS A 16 5.18 2.88 -12.52
CA CYS A 16 6.50 2.42 -12.07
C CYS A 16 6.44 1.50 -10.82
N HIS A 17 5.53 0.53 -10.81
CA HIS A 17 5.31 -0.39 -9.68
C HIS A 17 4.93 0.29 -8.36
N LYS A 18 4.29 1.46 -8.41
CA LYS A 18 3.68 2.15 -7.25
C LYS A 18 2.18 2.30 -7.48
N VAL A 19 1.40 2.16 -6.42
CA VAL A 19 -0.04 2.36 -6.44
C VAL A 19 -0.38 3.77 -6.00
N LEU A 20 -1.30 4.39 -6.73
CA LEU A 20 -1.82 5.74 -6.52
C LEU A 20 -3.35 5.68 -6.54
N PRO A 21 -4.03 6.68 -5.93
CA PRO A 21 -5.47 6.80 -6.06
C PRO A 21 -5.89 6.78 -7.53
N GLY A 22 -7.00 6.11 -7.82
CA GLY A 22 -7.57 6.10 -9.16
C GLY A 22 -8.14 7.46 -9.58
N PRO A 23 -8.71 7.54 -10.79
CA PRO A 23 -9.44 8.73 -11.22
C PRO A 23 -10.65 8.98 -10.33
N GLU A 24 -11.09 10.23 -10.28
CA GLU A 24 -12.34 10.62 -9.59
C GLU A 24 -13.52 9.79 -10.12
N PRO A 25 -14.44 9.32 -9.26
CA PRO A 25 -15.57 8.48 -9.67
C PRO A 25 -16.46 9.09 -10.75
N GLU A 26 -16.51 10.42 -10.84
CA GLU A 26 -17.32 11.17 -11.80
C GLU A 26 -16.67 11.31 -13.18
N LEU A 27 -15.38 10.94 -13.32
CA LEU A 27 -14.65 11.03 -14.57
C LEU A 27 -15.19 10.01 -15.59
N THR A 28 -15.50 10.45 -16.80
CA THR A 28 -15.95 9.54 -17.86
C THR A 28 -14.77 8.77 -18.45
N LEU A 29 -15.03 7.60 -19.03
CA LEU A 29 -13.96 6.74 -19.57
C LEU A 29 -13.13 7.40 -20.67
N ASP A 30 -13.74 8.27 -21.48
CA ASP A 30 -13.06 9.05 -22.53
C ASP A 30 -12.15 10.16 -21.96
N GLN A 31 -12.37 10.58 -20.72
CA GLN A 31 -11.54 11.56 -20.01
C GLN A 31 -10.36 10.89 -19.27
N VAL A 32 -10.41 9.58 -19.03
CA VAL A 32 -9.33 8.84 -18.37
C VAL A 32 -8.10 8.80 -19.28
N THR A 33 -7.03 9.49 -18.88
CA THR A 33 -5.76 9.47 -19.62
C THR A 33 -5.01 8.17 -19.34
N ILE A 34 -4.84 7.34 -20.38
CA ILE A 34 -4.04 6.12 -20.35
C ILE A 34 -2.77 6.37 -21.17
N SER A 35 -1.65 6.59 -20.49
CA SER A 35 -0.36 6.86 -21.16
C SER A 35 0.77 6.17 -20.39
N PRO A 36 1.57 5.29 -21.02
CA PRO A 36 2.72 4.69 -20.36
C PRO A 36 3.62 5.77 -19.70
N PRO A 37 4.13 5.54 -18.48
CA PRO A 37 4.08 4.28 -17.70
C PRO A 37 2.81 4.09 -16.85
N ARG A 38 1.79 4.96 -17.00
CA ARG A 38 0.53 4.91 -16.25
C ARG A 38 -0.39 3.81 -16.77
N LEU A 39 -0.82 2.94 -15.87
CA LEU A 39 -1.84 1.92 -16.08
C LEU A 39 -2.91 2.04 -15.01
N TYR A 40 -4.13 1.56 -15.28
CA TYR A 40 -5.18 1.45 -14.27
C TYR A 40 -5.45 -0.02 -13.95
N ARG A 41 -5.62 -0.31 -12.67
CA ARG A 41 -6.00 -1.64 -12.18
C ARG A 41 -7.33 -1.53 -11.45
N ILE A 42 -8.27 -2.41 -11.80
CA ILE A 42 -9.50 -2.60 -11.04
C ILE A 42 -9.24 -3.73 -10.05
N GLU A 43 -9.56 -3.50 -8.79
CA GLU A 43 -9.40 -4.50 -7.74
C GLU A 43 -10.57 -4.49 -6.77
N GLU A 44 -10.86 -5.65 -6.19
CA GLU A 44 -11.79 -5.75 -5.07
C GLU A 44 -11.14 -5.16 -3.82
N ILE A 45 -11.87 -4.29 -3.12
CA ILE A 45 -11.41 -3.69 -1.86
C ILE A 45 -11.45 -4.77 -0.78
N PRO A 46 -10.34 -5.09 -0.10
CA PRO A 46 -10.34 -6.02 1.01
C PRO A 46 -11.26 -5.53 2.14
N ARG A 47 -11.89 -6.46 2.89
CA ARG A 47 -12.90 -6.10 3.91
C ARG A 47 -12.39 -5.12 4.96
N ASP A 48 -11.14 -5.28 5.39
CA ASP A 48 -10.50 -4.41 6.36
C ASP A 48 -10.18 -3.02 5.78
N GLU A 49 -10.20 -2.86 4.47
CA GLU A 49 -9.96 -1.57 3.79
C GLU A 49 -11.27 -0.81 3.45
N VAL A 50 -12.45 -1.40 3.69
CA VAL A 50 -13.74 -0.80 3.27
C VAL A 50 -14.14 0.37 4.16
N ASN A 51 -14.06 0.19 5.48
CA ASN A 51 -14.47 1.18 6.47
C ASN A 51 -13.32 1.34 7.47
N LEU A 52 -12.47 2.35 7.24
CA LEU A 52 -11.39 2.69 8.15
C LEU A 52 -11.95 3.47 9.35
N SER A 53 -11.43 3.21 10.54
CA SER A 53 -11.63 4.08 11.70
C SER A 53 -10.73 5.31 11.65
N GLU A 54 -10.96 6.29 12.53
CA GLU A 54 -10.20 7.55 12.59
C GLU A 54 -8.70 7.35 12.88
N ASP A 55 -8.35 6.25 13.54
CA ASP A 55 -6.99 5.83 13.86
C ASP A 55 -6.39 4.90 12.80
N GLU A 56 -7.05 4.73 11.65
CA GLU A 56 -6.62 3.86 10.56
C GLU A 56 -6.44 4.62 9.25
N ILE A 57 -5.39 4.27 8.50
CA ILE A 57 -5.10 4.85 7.19
C ILE A 57 -4.79 3.74 6.17
N LEU A 58 -5.02 4.04 4.90
CA LEU A 58 -4.53 3.24 3.78
C LEU A 58 -3.18 3.79 3.30
N VAL A 59 -2.16 2.94 3.32
CA VAL A 59 -0.80 3.29 2.89
C VAL A 59 -0.50 2.57 1.56
N PRO A 60 0.00 3.28 0.53
CA PRO A 60 0.49 2.65 -0.69
C PRO A 60 1.81 1.91 -0.41
N CYS A 61 1.84 0.63 -0.78
CA CYS A 61 3.02 -0.23 -0.63
C CYS A 61 3.59 -0.61 -2.01
N ALA A 62 4.91 -0.66 -2.09
CA ALA A 62 5.66 -1.10 -3.26
C ALA A 62 6.89 -1.90 -2.83
N HIS A 63 7.30 -2.87 -3.65
CA HIS A 63 8.55 -3.58 -3.46
C HIS A 63 9.70 -2.83 -4.11
N PHE A 64 10.88 -2.81 -3.50
CA PHE A 64 12.09 -2.26 -4.09
C PHE A 64 13.31 -3.11 -3.74
N HIS A 65 14.36 -3.04 -4.56
CA HIS A 65 15.61 -3.76 -4.32
C HIS A 65 16.80 -2.80 -4.32
N LYS A 66 17.52 -2.73 -3.18
CA LYS A 66 18.69 -1.85 -2.90
C LYS A 66 18.39 -0.36 -2.94
N GLN A 67 17.77 0.15 -4.01
CA GLN A 67 17.47 1.55 -4.24
C GLN A 67 15.95 1.76 -4.26
N VAL A 68 15.44 2.78 -3.57
CA VAL A 68 13.99 3.03 -3.43
C VAL A 68 13.26 3.35 -4.74
N TYR A 69 14.00 3.70 -5.79
CA TYR A 69 13.46 3.93 -7.14
C TYR A 69 13.48 2.67 -8.01
N ALA A 70 14.23 1.63 -7.61
CA ALA A 70 14.26 0.34 -8.29
C ALA A 70 13.09 -0.53 -7.78
N THR A 71 11.87 -0.05 -8.03
CA THR A 71 10.63 -0.71 -7.64
C THR A 71 10.25 -1.84 -8.59
N PHE A 72 9.60 -2.88 -8.09
CA PHE A 72 9.18 -4.04 -8.87
C PHE A 72 7.91 -4.68 -8.31
N GLY A 73 7.40 -5.70 -9.01
CA GLY A 73 6.28 -6.50 -8.55
C GLY A 73 4.93 -5.78 -8.66
N ILE A 74 3.98 -6.22 -7.84
CA ILE A 74 2.60 -5.74 -7.83
C ILE A 74 2.43 -4.83 -6.60
N PRO A 75 2.28 -3.50 -6.76
CA PRO A 75 2.01 -2.64 -5.62
C PRO A 75 0.59 -2.85 -5.11
N PHE A 76 0.34 -2.50 -3.86
CA PHE A 76 -0.93 -2.72 -3.17
C PHE A 76 -1.13 -1.70 -2.07
N TYR A 77 -2.36 -1.56 -1.58
CA TYR A 77 -2.63 -0.80 -0.37
C TYR A 77 -2.59 -1.70 0.86
N ALA A 78 -2.10 -1.16 1.97
CA ALA A 78 -2.18 -1.78 3.28
C ALA A 78 -2.93 -0.86 4.24
N ARG A 79 -3.90 -1.42 4.95
CA ARG A 79 -4.48 -0.78 6.13
C ARG A 79 -3.43 -0.76 7.24
N VAL A 80 -3.25 0.39 7.86
CA VAL A 80 -2.33 0.62 8.98
C VAL A 80 -3.09 1.31 10.10
N LYS A 81 -2.91 0.83 11.33
CA LYS A 81 -3.58 1.33 12.53
C LYS A 81 -2.60 2.03 13.47
N HIS A 82 -3.04 3.14 14.05
CA HIS A 82 -2.25 3.85 15.05
C HIS A 82 -2.04 2.99 16.29
N HIS A 83 -0.82 2.99 16.79
CA HIS A 83 -0.38 2.23 17.96
C HIS A 83 -0.47 0.71 17.83
N GLU A 84 -0.68 0.15 16.63
CA GLU A 84 -0.56 -1.30 16.47
C GLU A 84 0.92 -1.74 16.56
N PRO A 85 1.21 -2.93 17.13
CA PRO A 85 2.55 -3.50 17.07
C PRO A 85 2.97 -3.72 15.62
N PHE A 86 4.21 -3.39 15.27
CA PHE A 86 4.72 -3.60 13.92
C PHE A 86 4.62 -5.07 13.48
N GLN A 87 4.75 -6.02 14.41
CA GLN A 87 4.54 -7.44 14.12
C GLN A 87 3.13 -7.74 13.59
N ALA A 88 2.08 -7.11 14.14
CA ALA A 88 0.71 -7.32 13.69
C ALA A 88 0.48 -6.79 12.26
N LEU A 89 1.18 -5.71 11.88
CA LEU A 89 1.22 -5.23 10.50
C LEU A 89 1.97 -6.23 9.59
N LYS A 90 3.12 -6.75 10.02
CA LYS A 90 3.89 -7.76 9.25
C LYS A 90 3.05 -9.01 8.98
N ASP A 91 2.40 -9.56 9.99
CA ASP A 91 1.59 -10.79 9.84
C ASP A 91 0.46 -10.60 8.81
N ARG A 92 -0.21 -9.44 8.87
CA ARG A 92 -1.26 -9.06 7.91
C ARG A 92 -0.70 -8.89 6.49
N LEU A 93 0.48 -8.28 6.34
CA LEU A 93 1.13 -8.13 5.04
C LEU A 93 1.56 -9.49 4.47
N GLN A 94 2.13 -10.37 5.29
CA GLN A 94 2.55 -11.70 4.86
C GLN A 94 1.37 -12.52 4.35
N GLN A 95 0.26 -12.54 5.11
CA GLN A 95 -0.97 -13.22 4.73
C GLN A 95 -1.54 -12.66 3.43
N LYS A 96 -1.56 -11.33 3.28
CA LYS A 96 -2.05 -10.66 2.07
C LYS A 96 -1.22 -11.00 0.84
N LEU A 97 0.10 -11.14 1.01
CA LEU A 97 1.04 -11.40 -0.08
C LEU A 97 1.23 -12.90 -0.36
N ASP A 98 0.71 -13.77 0.50
CA ASP A 98 0.86 -15.23 0.43
C ASP A 98 2.33 -15.66 0.32
N ILE A 99 3.19 -15.06 1.15
CA ILE A 99 4.64 -15.31 1.14
C ILE A 99 5.00 -16.36 2.21
N PRO A 100 5.71 -17.44 1.85
CA PRO A 100 6.19 -18.43 2.80
C PRO A 100 7.12 -17.83 3.87
N ASP A 101 7.06 -18.34 5.10
CA ASP A 101 7.84 -17.83 6.25
C ASP A 101 9.33 -17.64 5.95
N LYS A 102 9.95 -18.64 5.32
CA LYS A 102 11.39 -18.62 4.96
C LYS A 102 11.76 -17.49 3.99
N GLU A 103 10.83 -17.08 3.14
CA GLU A 103 11.03 -15.94 2.25
C GLU A 103 10.74 -14.63 2.98
N TRP A 104 9.70 -14.61 3.81
CA TRP A 104 9.30 -13.45 4.61
C TRP A 104 10.38 -12.98 5.58
N GLU A 105 11.12 -13.89 6.21
CA GLU A 105 12.26 -13.58 7.09
C GLU A 105 13.35 -12.71 6.43
N LYS A 106 13.40 -12.68 5.09
CA LYS A 106 14.39 -11.88 4.33
C LYS A 106 13.92 -10.45 4.06
N TYR A 107 12.65 -10.14 4.34
CA TYR A 107 12.08 -8.83 4.04
C TYR A 107 12.55 -7.79 5.04
N ASN A 108 12.85 -6.60 4.52
CA ASN A 108 13.08 -5.40 5.32
C ASN A 108 11.98 -4.40 4.99
N PHE A 109 11.50 -3.68 6.00
CA PHE A 109 10.40 -2.74 5.86
C PHE A 109 10.90 -1.33 6.13
N ALA A 110 10.52 -0.39 5.27
CA ALA A 110 10.86 1.00 5.42
C ALA A 110 9.67 1.89 5.07
N ILE A 111 9.51 2.96 5.82
CA ILE A 111 8.66 4.10 5.44
C ILE A 111 9.50 4.98 4.52
N VAL A 112 9.04 5.20 3.30
CA VAL A 112 9.78 5.99 2.30
C VAL A 112 9.13 7.36 2.16
N THR A 113 9.82 8.39 2.64
CA THR A 113 9.36 9.79 2.55
C THR A 113 10.37 10.59 1.74
N ASN A 114 9.91 11.30 0.69
CA ASN A 114 10.77 12.07 -0.22
C ASN A 114 11.99 11.29 -0.76
N GLY A 115 11.78 10.01 -1.10
CA GLY A 115 12.82 9.13 -1.63
C GLY A 115 13.85 8.66 -0.59
N ARG A 116 13.61 8.88 0.71
CA ARG A 116 14.48 8.42 1.78
C ARG A 116 13.82 7.28 2.55
N PRO A 117 14.44 6.08 2.63
CA PRO A 117 13.91 4.97 3.41
C PRO A 117 14.26 5.14 4.89
N ASN A 118 13.23 5.11 5.75
CA ASN A 118 13.37 5.00 7.20
C ASN A 118 12.96 3.57 7.61
N TYR A 119 13.94 2.74 7.95
CA TYR A 119 13.70 1.34 8.29
C TYR A 119 13.00 1.20 9.63
N ILE A 120 11.98 0.35 9.69
CA ILE A 120 11.20 0.10 10.90
C ILE A 120 11.90 -1.00 11.71
N SER A 121 12.16 -0.74 12.99
CA SER A 121 12.81 -1.72 13.87
C SER A 121 11.83 -2.79 14.36
N GLU A 122 12.35 -3.99 14.63
CA GLU A 122 11.58 -5.03 15.32
C GLU A 122 11.14 -4.54 16.71
N GLY A 123 9.92 -4.91 17.13
CA GLY A 123 9.32 -4.42 18.38
C GLY A 123 8.81 -2.98 18.34
N ALA A 124 8.92 -2.27 17.21
CA ALA A 124 8.35 -0.94 17.07
C ALA A 124 6.82 -0.93 17.16
N THR A 125 6.28 0.23 17.50
CA THR A 125 4.85 0.53 17.48
C THR A 125 4.57 1.52 16.35
N ILE A 126 3.51 1.29 15.59
CA ILE A 126 3.21 2.11 14.42
C ILE A 126 2.62 3.46 14.82
N ASN A 127 3.19 4.54 14.27
CA ASN A 127 2.62 5.87 14.32
C ASN A 127 2.12 6.27 12.92
N ILE A 128 0.81 6.49 12.76
CA ILE A 128 0.24 6.84 11.45
C ILE A 128 0.73 8.20 10.94
N LEU A 129 1.24 9.06 11.83
CA LEU A 129 1.81 10.35 11.46
C LEU A 129 3.11 10.19 10.67
N ASP A 130 3.85 9.09 10.85
CA ASP A 130 5.12 8.84 10.14
C ASP A 130 4.90 8.63 8.62
N PHE A 131 3.68 8.27 8.22
CA PHE A 131 3.29 8.06 6.82
C PHE A 131 2.81 9.33 6.13
N ARG A 132 2.61 10.42 6.88
CA ARG A 132 2.21 11.70 6.29
C ARG A 132 3.46 12.36 5.70
N PRO A 133 3.39 12.92 4.48
CA PRO A 133 4.47 13.78 4.01
C PRO A 133 4.59 14.93 5.01
N ASN A 134 5.79 15.12 5.58
CA ASN A 134 6.05 16.28 6.42
C ASN A 134 5.74 17.53 5.59
N SER A 135 4.66 18.25 5.96
CA SER A 135 4.38 19.59 5.46
C SER A 135 5.43 20.55 6.05
N SER A 136 6.65 20.50 5.52
CA SER A 136 7.71 21.42 5.88
C SER A 136 8.56 21.70 4.65
N ALA A 137 8.05 22.58 3.78
CA ALA A 137 8.68 23.82 3.32
C ALA A 137 7.69 24.57 2.43
#